data_AF-A0A3D4GES2-F1
#
_entry.id   AF-A0A3D4GES2-F1
#
_cell.length_a   1.000
_cell.length_b   1.000
_cell.length_c   1.000
_cell.angle_alpha   90.00
_cell.angle_beta   90.00
_cell.angle_gamma   90.00
#
_symmetry.space_group_name_H-M   'P 1'
#
loop_
_entity.id
_entity.type
_entity.pdbx_description
1 polymer ?
#
loop_
_entity_poly.entity_id
_entity_poly.type
_entity_poly.pdbx_seq_one_letter_code
_entity_poly.pdbx_strand_id
1 'polypeptide(L)'
;MSPVKSSQAKTVQQTVPGSVSNLKQQRMQAVNIALQQIEKTYGKGSIMKLGESMQHQFEVPSISTGSIALDLALGVGGMPRGRIAEIFGPEASGKTTVCLHVIAEAQKAGGTVAFIDAEHALDPKRAEAIGVKLDDLLISQPDTGEQALEITETLIRSGGLDVIVVDSVAALVPKAEIEGEMGDASMGMQARLMSQAMRKLTAAINKSKTLLIFTNQLRMKIGVMFGNPETTSGGQALKFYTSIRIDMRKIGNITDGDVVIGSRHRAKIVKNKVAPPFRTAEFDIMNSSGISKSGSIVDVAAEMNILEKAGSFFKYKGNVLAQGRDALKIELEKSPKLMNEIEGLIRAKIKGGKSVPRDMVEVES
;
A
#
# COMPACT_ATOMS: atom_id res chain seq x y z
N MET A 1 84.19 23.16 -36.45
CA MET A 1 83.91 21.90 -35.74
C MET A 1 82.40 21.66 -35.82
N SER A 2 82.02 20.61 -36.55
CA SER A 2 80.70 20.45 -37.17
C SER A 2 79.61 19.96 -36.20
N PRO A 3 78.33 20.36 -36.40
CA PRO A 3 77.21 20.00 -35.54
C PRO A 3 76.64 18.60 -35.83
N VAL A 4 76.10 17.98 -34.77
CA VAL A 4 75.48 16.65 -34.75
C VAL A 4 74.21 16.63 -35.60
N LYS A 5 74.12 15.67 -36.53
CA LYS A 5 72.96 15.43 -37.39
C LYS A 5 71.85 14.68 -36.64
N SER A 6 70.63 15.14 -36.88
CA SER A 6 69.34 14.59 -36.47
C SER A 6 69.07 13.19 -37.03
N SER A 7 68.71 12.24 -36.16
CA SER A 7 68.06 10.99 -36.57
C SER A 7 66.56 11.08 -36.33
N GLN A 8 65.79 11.07 -37.41
CA GLN A 8 64.33 10.96 -37.38
C GLN A 8 63.93 9.57 -36.87
N ALA A 9 63.30 9.52 -35.69
CA ALA A 9 62.53 8.34 -35.27
C ALA A 9 61.09 8.50 -35.78
N LYS A 10 60.69 7.66 -36.74
CA LYS A 10 59.31 7.56 -37.20
C LYS A 10 58.47 6.92 -36.10
N THR A 11 57.65 7.72 -35.42
CA THR A 11 56.57 7.22 -34.56
C THR A 11 55.50 6.59 -35.45
N VAL A 12 55.44 5.26 -35.52
CA VAL A 12 54.32 4.53 -36.10
C VAL A 12 53.18 4.55 -35.08
N GLN A 13 52.26 5.50 -35.22
CA GLN A 13 50.93 5.39 -34.61
C GLN A 13 50.14 4.31 -35.36
N GLN A 14 50.09 3.10 -34.82
CA GLN A 14 49.05 2.13 -35.15
C GLN A 14 47.91 2.26 -34.12
N THR A 15 46.94 3.11 -34.43
CA THR A 15 45.62 3.03 -33.81
C THR A 15 44.87 1.89 -34.51
N VAL A 16 44.61 0.79 -33.80
CA VAL A 16 43.81 -0.34 -34.31
C VAL A 16 42.33 -0.08 -33.96
N PRO A 17 41.44 0.24 -34.91
CA PRO A 17 40.04 0.57 -34.61
C PRO A 17 39.12 -0.66 -34.42
N GLY A 18 39.68 -1.88 -34.41
CA GLY A 18 38.91 -3.14 -34.48
C GLY A 18 38.90 -4.03 -33.23
N SER A 19 39.65 -3.71 -32.18
CA SER A 19 39.80 -4.61 -31.00
C SER A 19 38.68 -4.46 -29.97
N VAL A 20 38.10 -3.27 -29.82
CA VAL A 20 37.09 -2.98 -28.78
C VAL A 20 35.71 -3.56 -29.14
N SER A 21 35.35 -3.56 -30.42
CA SER A 21 34.07 -4.11 -30.90
C SER A 21 34.02 -5.63 -30.74
N ASN A 22 35.11 -6.32 -31.06
CA ASN A 22 35.20 -7.77 -31.00
C ASN A 22 35.17 -8.30 -29.55
N LEU A 23 35.85 -7.60 -28.63
CA LEU A 23 35.80 -7.89 -27.19
C LEU A 23 34.41 -7.67 -26.58
N LYS A 24 33.69 -6.63 -27.02
CA LYS A 24 32.30 -6.39 -26.59
C LYS A 24 31.37 -7.50 -27.09
N GLN A 25 31.59 -8.00 -28.31
CA GLN A 25 30.80 -9.06 -28.91
C GLN A 25 31.01 -10.41 -28.20
N GLN A 26 32.26 -10.75 -27.87
CA GLN A 26 32.59 -11.94 -27.07
C GLN A 26 32.01 -11.88 -25.66
N ARG A 27 32.12 -10.73 -24.99
CA ARG A 27 31.48 -10.51 -23.68
C ARG A 27 29.97 -10.67 -23.76
N MET A 28 29.34 -10.17 -24.82
CA MET A 28 27.90 -10.28 -25.00
C MET A 28 27.45 -11.72 -25.27
N GLN A 29 28.24 -12.50 -26.02
CA GLN A 29 27.99 -13.94 -26.21
C GLN A 29 28.09 -14.71 -24.89
N ALA A 30 29.13 -14.46 -24.07
CA ALA A 30 29.27 -15.09 -22.76
C ALA A 30 28.09 -14.75 -21.83
N VAL A 31 27.63 -13.49 -21.84
CA VAL A 31 26.43 -13.07 -21.09
C VAL A 31 25.19 -13.80 -21.60
N ASN A 32 24.99 -13.94 -22.91
CA ASN A 32 23.82 -14.64 -23.46
C ASN A 32 23.79 -16.13 -23.09
N ILE A 33 24.94 -16.81 -23.09
CA ILE A 33 25.06 -18.20 -22.64
C ILE A 33 24.69 -18.31 -21.15
N ALA A 34 25.21 -17.39 -20.32
CA ALA A 34 24.88 -17.35 -18.91
C ALA A 34 23.37 -17.10 -18.68
N LEU A 35 22.75 -16.18 -19.43
CA LEU A 35 21.31 -15.92 -19.37
C LEU A 35 20.49 -17.18 -19.71
N GLN A 36 20.83 -17.88 -20.81
CA GLN A 36 20.16 -19.11 -21.21
C GLN A 36 20.31 -20.22 -20.17
N GLN A 37 21.49 -20.35 -19.56
CA GLN A 37 21.73 -21.34 -18.52
C GLN A 37 20.95 -21.01 -17.24
N ILE A 38 20.83 -19.74 -16.87
CA ILE A 38 20.01 -19.28 -15.76
C ILE A 38 18.53 -19.60 -16.03
N GLU A 39 17.98 -19.28 -17.21
CA GLU A 39 16.58 -19.61 -17.55
C GLU A 39 16.32 -21.12 -17.61
N LYS A 40 17.27 -21.92 -18.10
CA LYS A 40 17.15 -23.38 -18.12
C LYS A 40 17.13 -23.98 -16.71
N THR A 41 17.91 -23.42 -15.80
CA THR A 41 18.05 -23.92 -14.43
C THR A 41 16.92 -23.45 -13.51
N TYR A 42 16.49 -22.19 -13.66
CA TYR A 42 15.58 -21.52 -12.73
C TYR A 42 14.21 -21.18 -13.33
N GLY A 43 13.98 -21.52 -14.60
CA GLY A 43 12.72 -21.30 -15.32
C GLY A 43 12.68 -20.01 -16.13
N LYS A 44 11.75 -19.93 -17.08
CA LYS A 44 11.54 -18.72 -17.89
C LYS A 44 11.22 -17.52 -16.99
N GLY A 45 11.87 -16.38 -17.24
CA GLY A 45 11.67 -15.15 -16.48
C GLY A 45 12.48 -15.05 -15.17
N SER A 46 13.37 -16.00 -14.89
CA SER A 46 14.30 -15.93 -13.75
C SER A 46 15.33 -14.81 -13.88
N ILE A 47 15.61 -14.36 -15.12
CA ILE A 47 16.44 -13.21 -15.44
C ILE A 47 15.94 -12.56 -16.73
N MET A 48 15.71 -11.26 -16.72
CA MET A 48 15.22 -10.51 -17.88
C MET A 48 15.85 -9.12 -17.91
N LYS A 49 15.93 -8.49 -19.09
CA LYS A 49 16.33 -7.08 -19.15
C LYS A 49 15.21 -6.22 -18.56
N LEU A 50 15.59 -5.21 -17.78
CA LEU A 50 14.62 -4.32 -17.13
C LEU A 50 13.67 -3.64 -18.14
N GLY A 51 14.17 -3.26 -19.33
CA GLY A 51 13.32 -2.67 -20.37
C GLY A 51 12.28 -3.63 -20.97
N GLU A 52 12.60 -4.92 -21.04
CA GLU A 52 11.70 -5.98 -21.54
C GLU A 52 10.67 -6.35 -20.45
N SER A 53 11.04 -6.29 -19.16
CA SER A 53 10.07 -6.46 -18.06
C SER A 53 9.17 -5.23 -17.88
N MET A 54 9.65 -4.02 -18.20
CA MET A 54 8.87 -2.78 -18.14
C MET A 54 7.74 -2.74 -19.18
N GLN A 55 7.92 -3.37 -20.37
CA GLN A 55 6.86 -3.47 -21.40
C GLN A 55 5.60 -4.23 -20.93
N HIS A 56 5.73 -5.08 -19.91
CA HIS A 56 4.61 -5.82 -19.30
C HIS A 56 4.10 -5.22 -17.97
N GLN A 57 4.69 -4.11 -17.49
CA GLN A 57 4.50 -3.58 -16.13
C GLN A 57 3.81 -2.21 -16.05
N PHE A 58 3.28 -1.68 -17.15
CA PHE A 58 2.76 -0.30 -17.18
C PHE A 58 1.55 -0.03 -16.26
N GLU A 59 0.89 -1.05 -15.72
CA GLU A 59 -0.09 -0.87 -14.65
C GLU A 59 0.23 -1.86 -13.54
N VAL A 60 0.74 -1.37 -12.40
CA VAL A 60 0.82 -2.17 -11.18
C VAL A 60 -0.61 -2.52 -10.77
N PRO A 61 -1.05 -3.78 -10.86
CA PRO A 61 -2.44 -4.12 -10.54
C PRO A 61 -2.72 -3.76 -9.09
N SER A 62 -3.85 -3.11 -8.84
CA SER A 62 -4.21 -2.60 -7.52
C SER A 62 -5.64 -2.96 -7.16
N ILE A 63 -5.94 -2.90 -5.86
CA ILE A 63 -7.26 -3.12 -5.28
C ILE A 63 -7.68 -1.81 -4.62
N SER A 64 -8.87 -1.31 -4.99
CA SER A 64 -9.47 -0.11 -4.40
C SER A 64 -9.49 -0.20 -2.88
N THR A 65 -9.20 0.92 -2.21
CA THR A 65 -9.30 1.02 -0.75
C THR A 65 -10.70 1.38 -0.26
N GLY A 66 -11.66 1.57 -1.18
CA GLY A 66 -12.98 2.12 -0.88
C GLY A 66 -12.98 3.63 -0.65
N SER A 67 -11.82 4.26 -0.48
CA SER A 67 -11.64 5.72 -0.44
C SER A 67 -10.91 6.19 -1.70
N ILE A 68 -11.59 6.96 -2.54
CA ILE A 68 -10.94 7.56 -3.71
C ILE A 68 -9.74 8.40 -3.29
N ALA A 69 -9.85 9.18 -2.20
CA ALA A 69 -8.76 10.01 -1.69
C ALA A 69 -7.51 9.16 -1.36
N LEU A 70 -7.68 8.01 -0.70
CA LEU A 70 -6.58 7.12 -0.38
C LEU A 70 -6.01 6.43 -1.63
N ASP A 71 -6.85 6.01 -2.58
CA ASP A 71 -6.41 5.46 -3.87
C ASP A 71 -5.52 6.46 -4.64
N LEU A 72 -5.88 7.75 -4.59
CA LEU A 72 -5.09 8.83 -5.20
C LEU A 72 -3.75 9.04 -4.51
N ALA A 73 -3.77 9.03 -3.18
CA ALA A 73 -2.57 9.22 -2.37
C ALA A 73 -1.60 8.02 -2.51
N LEU A 74 -2.11 6.81 -2.77
CA LEU A 74 -1.30 5.64 -3.11
C LEU A 74 -0.66 5.71 -4.50
N GLY A 75 -1.24 6.51 -5.41
CA GLY A 75 -0.66 6.84 -6.72
C GLY A 75 -0.78 5.78 -7.81
N VAL A 76 -1.18 4.55 -7.46
CA VAL A 76 -1.46 3.45 -8.39
C VAL A 76 -2.94 3.05 -8.42
N GLY A 77 -3.81 3.91 -7.85
CA GLY A 77 -5.26 3.70 -7.85
C GLY A 77 -5.79 2.72 -6.80
N GLY A 78 -4.95 2.32 -5.83
CA GLY A 78 -5.32 1.41 -4.76
C GLY A 78 -4.12 0.70 -4.14
N MET A 79 -4.37 -0.34 -3.35
CA MET A 79 -3.35 -1.20 -2.75
C MET A 79 -2.74 -2.14 -3.80
N PRO A 80 -1.41 -2.18 -3.97
CA PRO A 80 -0.78 -2.97 -5.02
C PRO A 80 -0.84 -4.48 -4.72
N ARG A 81 -1.34 -5.27 -5.68
CA ARG A 81 -1.37 -6.73 -5.63
C ARG A 81 0.04 -7.33 -5.58
N GLY A 82 0.16 -8.51 -4.96
CA GLY A 82 1.42 -9.23 -4.83
C GLY A 82 2.45 -8.49 -3.96
N ARG A 83 1.99 -7.70 -2.99
CA ARG A 83 2.84 -6.91 -2.07
C ARG A 83 2.36 -7.07 -0.63
N ILE A 84 3.26 -6.74 0.28
CA ILE A 84 2.96 -6.60 1.71
C ILE A 84 2.69 -5.13 2.01
N ALA A 85 1.61 -4.83 2.71
CA ALA A 85 1.26 -3.51 3.23
C ALA A 85 1.19 -3.55 4.77
N GLU A 86 1.48 -2.43 5.42
CA GLU A 86 1.25 -2.24 6.85
C GLU A 86 0.40 -0.99 7.07
N ILE A 87 -0.70 -1.13 7.79
CA ILE A 87 -1.57 -0.04 8.24
C ILE A 87 -1.42 0.05 9.75
N PHE A 88 -0.83 1.14 10.25
CA PHE A 88 -0.55 1.29 11.66
C PHE A 88 -1.06 2.63 12.18
N GLY A 89 -1.22 2.73 13.50
CA GLY A 89 -1.74 3.93 14.13
C GLY A 89 -2.36 3.66 15.50
N PRO A 90 -2.84 4.71 16.19
CA PRO A 90 -3.50 4.57 17.49
C PRO A 90 -4.74 3.67 17.43
N GLU A 91 -5.25 3.29 18.60
CA GLU A 91 -6.57 2.67 18.71
C GLU A 91 -7.65 3.58 18.11
N ALA A 92 -8.74 2.96 17.61
CA ALA A 92 -9.83 3.66 16.94
C ALA A 92 -9.43 4.55 15.73
N SER A 93 -8.21 4.41 15.19
CA SER A 93 -7.75 5.21 14.04
C SER A 93 -8.32 4.76 12.68
N GLY A 94 -9.11 3.68 12.65
CA GLY A 94 -9.77 3.18 11.44
C GLY A 94 -9.01 2.12 10.65
N LYS A 95 -7.94 1.52 11.22
CA LYS A 95 -7.11 0.50 10.55
C LYS A 95 -7.93 -0.68 10.02
N THR A 96 -8.70 -1.33 10.88
CA THR A 96 -9.56 -2.46 10.54
C THR A 96 -10.65 -2.06 9.55
N THR A 97 -11.24 -0.87 9.71
CA THR A 97 -12.23 -0.34 8.76
C THR A 97 -11.65 -0.25 7.34
N VAL A 98 -10.45 0.32 7.17
CA VAL A 98 -9.79 0.37 5.85
C VAL A 98 -9.55 -1.03 5.30
N CYS A 99 -9.12 -1.98 6.13
CA CYS A 99 -8.92 -3.37 5.72
C CYS A 99 -10.22 -4.02 5.24
N LEU A 100 -11.33 -3.82 5.96
CA LEU A 100 -12.65 -4.34 5.59
C LEU A 100 -13.15 -3.73 4.28
N HIS A 101 -12.89 -2.44 4.02
CA HIS A 101 -13.19 -1.84 2.71
C HIS A 101 -12.36 -2.46 1.58
N VAL A 102 -11.05 -2.68 1.79
CA VAL A 102 -10.22 -3.36 0.78
C VAL A 102 -10.73 -4.78 0.50
N ILE A 103 -11.15 -5.51 1.54
CA ILE A 103 -11.79 -6.84 1.41
C ILE A 103 -13.09 -6.73 0.59
N ALA A 104 -13.99 -5.81 0.96
CA ALA A 104 -15.26 -5.63 0.26
C ALA A 104 -15.04 -5.28 -1.23
N GLU A 105 -14.08 -4.41 -1.54
CA GLU A 105 -13.73 -4.05 -2.92
C GLU A 105 -13.10 -5.22 -3.69
N ALA A 106 -12.29 -6.04 -3.04
CA ALA A 106 -11.77 -7.27 -3.65
C ALA A 106 -12.89 -8.27 -3.96
N GLN A 107 -13.82 -8.50 -3.03
CA GLN A 107 -14.98 -9.38 -3.24
C GLN A 107 -15.92 -8.86 -4.34
N LYS A 108 -16.14 -7.54 -4.42
CA LYS A 108 -16.90 -6.93 -5.52
C LYS A 108 -16.26 -7.18 -6.89
N ALA A 109 -14.93 -7.26 -6.94
CA ALA A 109 -14.19 -7.64 -8.14
C ALA A 109 -14.13 -9.16 -8.40
N GLY A 110 -14.84 -9.96 -7.60
CA GLY A 110 -14.86 -11.43 -7.70
C GLY A 110 -13.64 -12.13 -7.10
N GLY A 111 -12.84 -11.41 -6.30
CA GLY A 111 -11.66 -11.96 -5.65
C GLY A 111 -11.97 -12.74 -4.36
N THR A 112 -11.08 -13.67 -4.01
CA THR A 112 -11.17 -14.46 -2.77
C THR A 112 -10.35 -13.80 -1.66
N VAL A 113 -10.90 -13.77 -0.45
CA VAL A 113 -10.36 -12.97 0.67
C VAL A 113 -10.26 -13.79 1.95
N ALA A 114 -9.28 -13.46 2.79
CA ALA A 114 -9.19 -14.00 4.13
C ALA A 114 -8.86 -12.94 5.18
N PHE A 115 -9.31 -13.19 6.41
CA PHE A 115 -9.05 -12.37 7.58
C PHE A 115 -8.50 -13.26 8.71
N ILE A 116 -7.29 -12.96 9.16
CA ILE A 116 -6.63 -13.61 10.30
C ILE A 116 -6.82 -12.68 11.50
N ASP A 117 -7.83 -12.99 12.32
CA ASP A 117 -8.25 -12.21 13.48
C ASP A 117 -7.50 -12.71 14.73
N ALA A 118 -6.27 -12.22 14.89
CA ALA A 118 -5.45 -12.49 16.07
C ALA A 118 -5.88 -11.62 17.27
N GLU A 119 -6.59 -10.50 17.06
CA GLU A 119 -7.15 -9.69 18.14
C GLU A 119 -8.49 -10.22 18.69
N HIS A 120 -9.11 -11.20 18.02
CA HIS A 120 -10.45 -11.73 18.33
C HIS A 120 -11.52 -10.62 18.44
N ALA A 121 -11.40 -9.59 17.60
CA ALA A 121 -12.17 -8.34 17.73
C ALA A 121 -12.99 -8.01 16.47
N LEU A 122 -13.04 -8.89 15.47
CA LEU A 122 -13.82 -8.67 14.27
C LEU A 122 -15.32 -8.73 14.57
N ASP A 123 -16.04 -7.64 14.33
CA ASP A 123 -17.51 -7.57 14.38
C ASP A 123 -18.13 -7.90 13.01
N PRO A 124 -18.83 -9.04 12.86
CA PRO A 124 -19.46 -9.42 11.60
C PRO A 124 -20.51 -8.42 11.11
N LYS A 125 -21.28 -7.80 12.03
CA LYS A 125 -22.32 -6.83 11.66
C LYS A 125 -21.71 -5.58 11.03
N ARG A 126 -20.59 -5.13 11.59
CA ARG A 126 -19.84 -3.99 11.03
C ARG A 126 -19.22 -4.33 9.68
N ALA A 127 -18.67 -5.53 9.52
CA ALA A 127 -18.13 -5.99 8.24
C ALA A 127 -19.22 -6.05 7.15
N GLU A 128 -20.38 -6.61 7.47
CA GLU A 128 -21.53 -6.64 6.56
C GLU A 128 -22.02 -5.23 6.19
N ALA A 129 -22.12 -4.32 7.17
CA ALA A 129 -22.52 -2.93 6.92
C ALA A 129 -21.55 -2.16 6.02
N ILE A 130 -20.26 -2.51 6.03
CA ILE A 130 -19.23 -2.00 5.11
C ILE A 130 -19.38 -2.60 3.70
N GLY A 131 -20.09 -3.71 3.56
CA GLY A 131 -20.34 -4.41 2.31
C GLY A 131 -19.45 -5.64 2.09
N VAL A 132 -18.88 -6.21 3.16
CA VAL A 132 -18.19 -7.50 3.11
C VAL A 132 -19.24 -8.61 3.00
N LYS A 133 -19.06 -9.52 2.04
CA LYS A 133 -19.86 -10.74 1.93
C LYS A 133 -19.33 -11.77 2.93
N LEU A 134 -20.04 -11.96 4.03
CA LEU A 134 -19.58 -12.81 5.14
C LEU A 134 -19.45 -14.27 4.73
N ASP A 135 -20.38 -14.79 3.92
CA ASP A 135 -20.38 -16.19 3.46
C ASP A 135 -19.13 -16.54 2.62
N ASP A 136 -18.55 -15.54 1.95
CA ASP A 136 -17.38 -15.67 1.09
C ASP A 136 -16.07 -15.22 1.78
N LEU A 137 -16.11 -14.87 3.07
CA LEU A 137 -14.95 -14.43 3.84
C LEU A 137 -14.35 -15.59 4.62
N LEU A 138 -13.12 -15.99 4.28
CA LEU A 138 -12.37 -16.95 5.08
C LEU A 138 -11.88 -16.27 6.37
N ILE A 139 -12.24 -16.81 7.53
CA ILE A 139 -11.80 -16.29 8.83
C ILE A 139 -10.95 -17.34 9.54
N SER A 140 -9.87 -16.89 10.17
CA SER A 140 -9.07 -17.69 11.09
C SER A 140 -8.86 -16.91 12.38
N GLN A 141 -9.08 -17.57 13.51
CA GLN A 141 -8.79 -17.07 14.84
C GLN A 141 -7.70 -17.94 15.47
N PRO A 142 -6.42 -17.64 15.22
CA PRO A 142 -5.30 -18.47 15.64
C PRO A 142 -4.99 -18.30 17.13
N ASP A 143 -4.53 -19.37 17.76
CA ASP A 143 -4.08 -19.40 19.15
C ASP A 143 -2.68 -18.81 19.33
N THR A 144 -1.82 -18.90 18.30
CA THR A 144 -0.41 -18.44 18.38
C THR A 144 0.02 -17.64 17.14
N GLY A 145 1.05 -16.82 17.31
CA GLY A 145 1.66 -16.05 16.23
C GLY A 145 2.26 -16.94 15.13
N GLU A 146 2.88 -18.07 15.50
CA GLU A 146 3.37 -19.06 14.53
C GLU A 146 2.23 -19.61 13.69
N GLN A 147 1.14 -20.07 14.33
CA GLN A 147 -0.01 -20.65 13.65
C GLN A 147 -0.64 -19.63 12.69
N ALA A 148 -0.82 -18.39 13.13
CA ALA A 148 -1.36 -17.30 12.30
C ALA A 148 -0.54 -17.11 11.01
N LEU A 149 0.79 -17.10 11.13
CA LEU A 149 1.72 -16.87 10.02
C LEU A 149 1.84 -18.10 9.10
N GLU A 150 1.72 -19.31 9.65
CA GLU A 150 1.68 -20.57 8.88
C GLU A 150 0.38 -20.72 8.08
N ILE A 151 -0.76 -20.37 8.67
CA ILE A 151 -2.04 -20.28 7.96
C ILE A 151 -1.93 -19.27 6.82
N THR A 152 -1.41 -18.07 7.12
CA THR A 152 -1.17 -17.03 6.12
C THR A 152 -0.27 -17.53 4.97
N GLU A 153 0.84 -18.20 5.28
CA GLU A 153 1.74 -18.77 4.28
C GLU A 153 1.04 -19.81 3.40
N THR A 154 0.26 -20.70 4.01
CA THR A 154 -0.48 -21.77 3.31
C THR A 154 -1.50 -21.18 2.34
N LEU A 155 -2.26 -20.18 2.80
CA LEU A 155 -3.24 -19.47 1.97
C LEU A 155 -2.57 -18.79 0.77
N ILE A 156 -1.45 -18.10 0.96
CA ILE A 156 -0.72 -17.46 -0.14
C ILE A 156 -0.19 -18.49 -1.14
N ARG A 157 0.35 -19.62 -0.65
CA ARG A 157 0.89 -20.68 -1.50
C ARG A 157 -0.17 -21.43 -2.30
N SER A 158 -1.42 -21.43 -1.84
CA SER A 158 -2.55 -21.98 -2.61
C SER A 158 -2.74 -21.25 -3.95
N GLY A 159 -2.33 -19.97 -4.03
CA GLY A 159 -2.51 -19.14 -5.22
C GLY A 159 -3.94 -18.66 -5.45
N GLY A 160 -4.89 -19.04 -4.59
CA GLY A 160 -6.32 -18.73 -4.79
C GLY A 160 -6.79 -17.42 -4.17
N LEU A 161 -6.00 -16.77 -3.31
CA LEU A 161 -6.42 -15.58 -2.56
C LEU A 161 -5.89 -14.28 -3.15
N ASP A 162 -6.78 -13.29 -3.25
CA ASP A 162 -6.48 -11.93 -3.70
C ASP A 162 -6.01 -11.04 -2.56
N VAL A 163 -6.66 -11.13 -1.39
CA VAL A 163 -6.35 -10.32 -0.20
C VAL A 163 -6.33 -11.18 1.04
N ILE A 164 -5.31 -10.98 1.87
CA ILE A 164 -5.26 -11.51 3.23
C ILE A 164 -4.98 -10.34 4.18
N VAL A 165 -5.78 -10.20 5.23
CA VAL A 165 -5.56 -9.25 6.31
C VAL A 165 -5.14 -10.02 7.56
N VAL A 166 -4.11 -9.54 8.26
CA VAL A 166 -3.69 -10.03 9.57
C VAL A 166 -3.89 -8.90 10.58
N ASP A 167 -4.88 -9.08 11.47
CA ASP A 167 -5.28 -8.11 12.48
C ASP A 167 -5.09 -8.71 13.89
N SER A 168 -4.01 -8.40 14.62
CA SER A 168 -2.90 -7.49 14.29
C SER A 168 -1.54 -8.08 14.62
N VAL A 169 -0.47 -7.45 14.13
CA VAL A 169 0.91 -7.84 14.45
C VAL A 169 1.18 -7.84 15.94
N ALA A 170 0.56 -6.93 16.70
CA ALA A 170 0.77 -6.84 18.14
C ALA A 170 0.25 -8.10 18.87
N ALA A 171 -0.81 -8.73 18.33
CA ALA A 171 -1.41 -9.94 18.87
C ALA A 171 -0.77 -11.25 18.37
N LEU A 172 0.24 -11.18 17.50
CA LEU A 172 1.01 -12.36 17.09
C LEU A 172 2.00 -12.77 18.18
N VAL A 173 1.47 -13.34 19.26
CA VAL A 173 2.25 -13.77 20.43
C VAL A 173 2.87 -15.16 20.16
N PRO A 174 4.20 -15.32 20.28
CA PRO A 174 4.84 -16.62 20.11
C PRO A 174 4.31 -17.67 21.09
N LYS A 175 4.21 -18.93 20.66
CA LYS A 175 3.75 -20.04 21.49
C LYS A 175 4.46 -20.12 22.85
N ALA A 176 5.79 -19.98 22.85
CA ALA A 176 6.59 -20.03 24.07
C ALA A 176 6.28 -18.90 25.06
N GLU A 177 5.77 -17.76 24.59
CA GLU A 177 5.34 -16.65 25.45
C GLU A 177 3.94 -16.89 26.03
N ILE A 178 3.07 -17.59 25.31
CA ILE A 178 1.73 -17.98 25.80
C ILE A 178 1.82 -19.09 26.85
N GLU A 179 2.72 -20.05 26.65
CA GLU A 179 2.93 -21.18 27.57
C GLU A 179 3.81 -20.80 28.79
N GLY A 180 4.51 -19.67 28.74
CA GLY A 180 5.35 -19.16 29.81
C GLY A 180 4.57 -18.49 30.95
N GLU A 181 5.27 -18.18 32.04
CA GLU A 181 4.66 -17.47 33.17
C GLU A 181 4.72 -15.94 32.99
N MET A 182 3.77 -15.23 33.59
CA MET A 182 3.78 -13.76 33.59
C MET A 182 5.05 -13.24 34.29
N GLY A 183 5.90 -12.55 33.52
CA GLY A 183 7.18 -12.02 34.02
C GLY A 183 8.40 -12.72 33.43
N ASP A 184 8.22 -13.81 32.69
CA ASP A 184 9.30 -14.45 31.95
C ASP A 184 9.89 -13.52 30.89
N ALA A 185 11.21 -13.62 30.70
CA ALA A 185 11.92 -12.76 29.77
C ALA A 185 11.67 -13.21 28.31
N SER A 186 10.70 -12.60 27.64
CA SER A 186 10.36 -12.87 26.23
C SER A 186 11.04 -11.93 25.22
N MET A 187 12.18 -11.33 25.57
CA MET A 187 12.78 -10.24 24.80
C MET A 187 13.04 -10.62 23.33
N GLY A 188 12.32 -9.95 22.42
CA GLY A 188 12.57 -10.02 20.98
C GLY A 188 12.08 -11.29 20.28
N MET A 189 11.35 -12.19 20.96
CA MET A 189 10.81 -13.40 20.34
C MET A 189 9.88 -13.08 19.17
N GLN A 190 8.92 -12.18 19.36
CA GLN A 190 8.02 -11.72 18.30
C GLN A 190 8.77 -11.10 17.10
N ALA A 191 9.83 -10.33 17.34
CA ALA A 191 10.63 -9.73 16.28
C ALA A 191 11.38 -10.78 15.44
N ARG A 192 11.86 -11.86 16.07
CA ARG A 192 12.50 -13.00 15.39
C ARG A 192 11.49 -13.79 14.56
N LEU A 193 10.32 -14.08 15.13
CA LEU A 193 9.21 -14.72 14.44
C LEU A 193 8.82 -13.95 13.17
N MET A 194 8.57 -12.64 13.30
CA MET A 194 8.25 -11.77 12.17
C MET A 194 9.37 -11.76 11.11
N SER A 195 10.64 -11.72 11.54
CA SER A 195 11.78 -11.75 10.61
C SER A 195 11.84 -13.04 9.79
N GLN A 196 11.56 -14.17 10.42
CA GLN A 196 11.52 -15.47 9.75
C GLN A 196 10.32 -15.56 8.81
N ALA A 197 9.14 -15.17 9.25
CA ALA A 197 7.92 -15.21 8.46
C ALA A 197 8.02 -14.31 7.22
N MET A 198 8.49 -13.06 7.36
CA MET A 198 8.64 -12.16 6.22
C MET A 198 9.56 -12.73 5.13
N ARG A 199 10.62 -13.44 5.52
CA ARG A 199 11.53 -14.10 4.58
C ARG A 199 10.84 -15.19 3.76
N LYS A 200 9.95 -15.97 4.37
CA LYS A 200 9.16 -17.01 3.69
C LYS A 200 8.06 -16.42 2.81
N LEU A 201 7.30 -15.48 3.36
CA LEU A 201 6.11 -14.90 2.73
C LEU A 201 6.43 -14.10 1.47
N THR A 202 7.53 -13.33 1.46
CA THR A 202 7.87 -12.43 0.35
C THR A 202 7.99 -13.16 -0.99
N ALA A 203 8.60 -14.35 -1.00
CA ALA A 203 8.77 -15.15 -2.21
C ALA A 203 7.44 -15.73 -2.70
N ALA A 204 6.56 -16.14 -1.78
CA ALA A 204 5.25 -16.69 -2.11
C ALA A 204 4.30 -15.61 -2.66
N ILE A 205 4.26 -14.44 -2.02
CA ILE A 205 3.41 -13.30 -2.38
C ILE A 205 3.68 -12.79 -3.80
N ASN A 206 4.95 -12.70 -4.21
CA ASN A 206 5.28 -12.22 -5.56
C ASN A 206 4.78 -13.18 -6.65
N LYS A 207 4.68 -14.48 -6.35
CA LYS A 207 4.17 -15.50 -7.28
C LYS A 207 2.65 -15.53 -7.31
N SER A 208 2.00 -15.54 -6.14
CA SER A 208 0.54 -15.66 -6.03
C SER A 208 -0.22 -14.39 -6.42
N LYS A 209 0.47 -13.23 -6.40
CA LYS A 209 -0.15 -11.90 -6.56
C LYS A 209 -1.17 -11.54 -5.46
N THR A 210 -1.14 -12.24 -4.33
CA THR A 210 -1.93 -11.93 -3.14
C THR A 210 -1.45 -10.63 -2.51
N LEU A 211 -2.36 -9.74 -2.15
CA LEU A 211 -2.10 -8.59 -1.28
C LEU A 211 -2.16 -9.05 0.18
N LEU A 212 -1.07 -8.89 0.92
CA LEU A 212 -1.03 -9.17 2.35
C LEU A 212 -1.00 -7.85 3.14
N ILE A 213 -1.99 -7.61 3.98
CA ILE A 213 -2.09 -6.41 4.82
C ILE A 213 -1.91 -6.81 6.27
N PHE A 214 -0.96 -6.17 6.95
CA PHE A 214 -0.83 -6.24 8.40
C PHE A 214 -1.41 -4.97 9.01
N THR A 215 -2.27 -5.11 10.02
CA THR A 215 -2.54 -3.99 10.93
C THR A 215 -1.49 -3.99 12.04
N ASN A 216 -1.17 -2.81 12.56
CA ASN A 216 -0.24 -2.71 13.67
C ASN A 216 -0.63 -1.57 14.62
N GLN A 217 -0.22 -1.71 15.87
CA GLN A 217 -0.46 -0.71 16.90
C GLN A 217 0.80 0.14 17.11
N LEU A 218 0.60 1.38 17.55
CA LEU A 218 1.69 2.22 18.01
C LEU A 218 2.10 1.85 19.44
N ARG A 219 3.40 1.94 19.69
CA ARG A 219 4.05 1.82 21.00
C ARG A 219 5.06 2.97 21.15
N MET A 220 5.40 3.33 22.38
CA MET A 220 6.44 4.32 22.63
C MET A 220 7.77 3.64 22.93
N LYS A 221 8.86 4.11 22.32
CA LYS A 221 10.21 3.72 22.71
C LYS A 221 10.62 4.48 23.97
N ILE A 222 10.88 3.73 25.03
CA ILE A 222 11.42 4.27 26.27
C ILE A 222 12.83 4.82 26.01
N GLY A 223 13.15 6.00 26.55
CA GLY A 223 14.50 6.59 26.50
C GLY A 223 14.80 7.46 25.28
N VAL A 224 13.82 7.73 24.40
CA VAL A 224 13.99 8.69 23.30
C VAL A 224 13.64 10.09 23.78
N MET A 225 14.66 10.94 23.96
CA MET A 225 14.50 12.35 24.38
C MET A 225 14.40 13.35 23.21
N PHE A 226 14.72 12.93 21.98
CA PHE A 226 14.69 13.78 20.78
C PHE A 226 14.14 13.00 19.57
N GLY A 227 13.31 13.64 18.76
CA GLY A 227 12.65 13.04 17.59
C GLY A 227 11.32 12.33 17.94
N ASN A 228 10.80 11.53 17.00
CA ASN A 228 9.55 10.80 17.19
C ASN A 228 9.77 9.51 18.02
N PRO A 229 9.18 9.39 19.23
CA PRO A 229 9.31 8.21 20.08
C PRO A 229 8.42 7.04 19.64
N GLU A 230 7.51 7.24 18.68
CA GLU A 230 6.57 6.22 18.25
C GLU A 230 7.25 5.09 17.47
N THR A 231 6.78 3.88 17.70
CA THR A 231 7.21 2.68 16.99
C THR A 231 6.06 1.68 16.83
N THR A 232 6.29 0.63 16.06
CA THR A 232 5.30 -0.42 15.80
C THR A 232 5.81 -1.76 16.34
N SER A 233 4.87 -2.66 16.69
CA SER A 233 5.18 -4.00 17.21
C SER A 233 5.78 -4.92 16.15
N GLY A 234 6.36 -6.06 16.56
CA GLY A 234 6.93 -7.05 15.62
C GLY A 234 8.33 -6.73 15.09
N GLY A 235 9.04 -5.76 15.68
CA GLY A 235 10.41 -5.42 15.30
C GLY A 235 10.53 -4.65 13.98
N GLN A 236 11.71 -4.72 13.33
CA GLN A 236 12.00 -3.93 12.13
C GLN A 236 11.68 -4.66 10.81
N ALA A 237 11.55 -5.99 10.81
CA ALA A 237 11.41 -6.77 9.60
C ALA A 237 10.24 -6.30 8.73
N LEU A 238 9.05 -6.19 9.31
CA LEU A 238 7.85 -5.75 8.59
C LEU A 238 8.06 -4.39 7.90
N LYS A 239 8.76 -3.45 8.56
CA LYS A 239 9.06 -2.14 7.99
C LYS A 239 9.94 -2.21 6.74
N PHE A 240 10.82 -3.19 6.61
CA PHE A 240 11.68 -3.34 5.42
C PHE A 240 10.96 -4.07 4.28
N TYR A 241 10.24 -5.14 4.61
CA TYR A 241 9.56 -6.01 3.65
C TYR A 241 8.29 -5.40 3.04
N THR A 242 7.57 -4.56 3.80
CA THR A 242 6.42 -3.81 3.29
C THR A 242 6.77 -2.95 2.07
N SER A 243 5.88 -2.94 1.08
CA SER A 243 5.93 -2.00 -0.04
C SER A 243 5.19 -0.71 0.27
N ILE A 244 4.09 -0.81 1.01
CA ILE A 244 3.27 0.30 1.46
C ILE A 244 3.25 0.33 2.98
N ARG A 245 3.40 1.52 3.57
CA ARG A 245 3.12 1.74 4.99
C ARG A 245 2.24 2.98 5.14
N ILE A 246 1.15 2.86 5.88
CA ILE A 246 0.18 3.93 6.10
C ILE A 246 0.05 4.19 7.60
N ASP A 247 0.32 5.43 8.01
CA ASP A 247 0.02 5.95 9.34
C ASP A 247 -1.42 6.49 9.34
N MET A 248 -2.30 5.81 10.08
CA MET A 248 -3.71 6.15 10.24
C MET A 248 -3.95 6.87 11.55
N ARG A 249 -4.59 8.04 11.49
CA ARG A 249 -4.98 8.83 12.67
C ARG A 249 -6.41 9.33 12.56
N LYS A 250 -7.13 9.31 13.68
CA LYS A 250 -8.39 10.05 13.84
C LYS A 250 -8.04 11.51 14.11
N ILE A 251 -8.59 12.43 13.33
CA ILE A 251 -8.30 13.87 13.42
C ILE A 251 -9.51 14.71 13.87
N GLY A 252 -10.71 14.14 13.92
CA GLY A 252 -11.90 14.83 14.42
C GLY A 252 -13.12 13.92 14.54
N ASN A 253 -14.14 14.42 15.23
CA ASN A 253 -15.47 13.79 15.28
C ASN A 253 -16.39 14.48 14.26
N ILE A 254 -17.34 13.73 13.72
CA ILE A 254 -18.44 14.25 12.90
C ILE A 254 -19.70 14.10 13.74
N THR A 255 -20.39 15.21 13.99
CA THR A 255 -21.57 15.26 14.86
C THR A 255 -22.80 15.71 14.09
N ASP A 256 -23.95 15.17 14.49
CA ASP A 256 -25.27 15.68 14.13
C ASP A 256 -25.97 16.09 15.42
N GLY A 257 -26.07 17.40 15.65
CA GLY A 257 -26.35 17.95 16.98
C GLY A 257 -25.33 17.47 18.01
N ASP A 258 -25.82 16.81 19.06
CA ASP A 258 -25.00 16.28 20.16
C ASP A 258 -24.50 14.83 19.92
N VAL A 259 -24.95 14.18 18.84
CA VAL A 259 -24.63 12.77 18.56
C VAL A 259 -23.41 12.67 17.64
N VAL A 260 -22.40 11.92 18.05
CA VAL A 260 -21.25 11.59 17.18
C VAL A 260 -21.68 10.52 16.18
N ILE A 261 -21.86 10.91 14.91
CA ILE A 261 -22.30 10.03 13.82
C ILE A 261 -21.13 9.43 13.02
N GLY A 262 -19.91 9.92 13.23
CA GLY A 262 -18.70 9.41 12.60
C GLY A 262 -17.45 10.16 13.03
N SER A 263 -16.38 9.97 12.27
CA SER A 263 -15.11 10.64 12.52
C SER A 263 -14.35 10.94 11.24
N ARG A 264 -13.54 12.00 11.28
CA ARG A 264 -12.60 12.38 10.22
C ARG A 264 -11.27 11.69 10.48
N HIS A 265 -10.72 11.04 9.45
CA HIS A 265 -9.46 10.31 9.53
C HIS A 265 -8.46 10.84 8.52
N ARG A 266 -7.17 10.75 8.88
CA ARG A 266 -6.02 11.05 8.03
C ARG A 266 -5.16 9.82 7.86
N ALA A 267 -4.80 9.52 6.62
CA ALA A 267 -3.90 8.44 6.23
C ALA A 267 -2.63 9.05 5.60
N LYS A 268 -1.46 8.95 6.25
CA LYS A 268 -0.16 9.38 5.68
C LYS A 268 0.57 8.17 5.12
N ILE A 269 0.91 8.19 3.83
CA ILE A 269 1.68 7.12 3.20
C ILE A 269 3.16 7.33 3.53
N VAL A 270 3.61 6.81 4.67
CA VAL A 270 5.00 6.97 5.14
C VAL A 270 6.01 6.11 4.37
N LYS A 271 5.54 5.13 3.60
CA LYS A 271 6.37 4.35 2.68
C LYS A 271 5.57 3.94 1.46
N ASN A 272 6.14 4.13 0.28
CA ASN A 272 5.57 3.69 -0.99
C ASN A 272 6.68 3.25 -1.94
N LYS A 273 6.67 1.98 -2.36
CA LYS A 273 7.63 1.41 -3.33
C LYS A 273 7.10 1.35 -4.78
N VAL A 274 5.88 1.83 -5.03
CA VAL A 274 5.25 1.76 -6.37
C VAL A 274 4.86 3.13 -6.92
N ALA A 275 4.80 4.15 -6.07
CA ALA A 275 4.61 5.55 -6.43
C ALA A 275 5.32 6.46 -5.40
N PRO A 276 5.39 7.79 -5.62
CA PRO A 276 5.98 8.70 -4.65
C PRO A 276 5.34 8.60 -3.25
N PRO A 277 6.14 8.47 -2.16
CA PRO A 277 5.65 8.43 -0.79
C PRO A 277 5.25 9.82 -0.26
N PHE A 278 4.84 9.87 1.01
CA PHE A 278 4.54 11.05 1.82
C PHE A 278 3.30 11.86 1.43
N ARG A 279 2.51 11.34 0.50
CA ARG A 279 1.15 11.83 0.31
C ARG A 279 0.28 11.50 1.51
N THR A 280 -0.76 12.30 1.69
CA THR A 280 -1.79 12.12 2.71
C THR A 280 -3.14 12.04 2.02
N ALA A 281 -4.08 11.39 2.69
CA ALA A 281 -5.48 11.37 2.32
C ALA A 281 -6.32 11.64 3.56
N GLU A 282 -7.39 12.39 3.40
CA GLU A 282 -8.40 12.57 4.44
C GLU A 282 -9.74 12.05 3.97
N PHE A 283 -10.46 11.38 4.87
CA PHE A 283 -11.78 10.83 4.58
C PHE A 283 -12.58 10.63 5.87
N ASP A 284 -13.90 10.56 5.71
CA ASP A 284 -14.83 10.33 6.81
C ASP A 284 -15.04 8.81 6.98
N ILE A 285 -15.07 8.35 8.22
CA ILE A 285 -15.56 7.03 8.61
C ILE A 285 -16.85 7.24 9.40
N MET A 286 -17.97 6.81 8.84
CA MET A 286 -19.29 6.85 9.45
C MET A 286 -19.49 5.63 10.33
N ASN A 287 -20.22 5.79 11.43
CA ASN A 287 -20.49 4.69 12.37
C ASN A 287 -21.35 3.58 11.73
N SER A 288 -22.23 3.94 10.79
CA SER A 288 -23.19 3.03 10.16
C SER A 288 -22.65 2.30 8.92
N SER A 289 -21.78 2.91 8.12
CA SER A 289 -21.43 2.43 6.78
C SER A 289 -19.93 2.39 6.46
N GLY A 290 -19.08 2.76 7.42
CA GLY A 290 -17.63 2.85 7.19
C GLY A 290 -17.23 4.09 6.41
N ILE A 291 -16.25 3.95 5.51
CA ILE A 291 -15.71 5.05 4.70
C ILE A 291 -16.81 5.67 3.83
N SER A 292 -17.04 6.97 3.97
CA SER A 292 -18.01 7.71 3.17
C SER A 292 -17.47 7.97 1.76
N LYS A 293 -17.88 7.14 0.79
CA LYS A 293 -17.51 7.31 -0.63
C LYS A 293 -17.94 8.67 -1.18
N SER A 294 -19.18 9.08 -0.90
CA SER A 294 -19.75 10.37 -1.29
C SER A 294 -18.91 11.54 -0.73
N GLY A 295 -18.58 11.49 0.57
CA GLY A 295 -17.74 12.49 1.23
C GLY A 295 -16.35 12.62 0.59
N SER A 296 -15.68 11.50 0.33
CA SER A 296 -14.37 11.53 -0.34
C SER A 296 -14.44 12.06 -1.77
N ILE A 297 -15.51 11.75 -2.54
CA ILE A 297 -15.69 12.29 -3.89
C ILE A 297 -15.88 13.80 -3.85
N VAL A 298 -16.72 14.31 -2.94
CA VAL A 298 -16.95 15.76 -2.79
C VAL A 298 -15.64 16.49 -2.51
N ASP A 299 -14.89 16.03 -1.51
CA ASP A 299 -13.66 16.70 -1.07
C ASP A 299 -12.62 16.71 -2.19
N VAL A 300 -12.39 15.56 -2.84
CA VAL A 300 -11.42 15.44 -3.94
C VAL A 300 -11.88 16.23 -5.19
N ALA A 301 -13.17 16.20 -5.53
CA ALA A 301 -13.66 16.94 -6.69
C ALA A 301 -13.57 18.45 -6.50
N ALA A 302 -13.80 18.94 -5.27
CA ALA A 302 -13.64 20.35 -4.94
C ALA A 302 -12.17 20.77 -5.02
N GLU A 303 -11.26 19.99 -4.43
CA GLU A 303 -9.81 20.26 -4.49
C GLU A 303 -9.27 20.24 -5.93
N MET A 304 -9.80 19.33 -6.76
CA MET A 304 -9.46 19.26 -8.17
C MET A 304 -10.15 20.32 -9.05
N ASN A 305 -10.96 21.24 -8.49
CA ASN A 305 -11.76 22.20 -9.27
C ASN A 305 -12.65 21.53 -10.33
N ILE A 306 -13.16 20.32 -10.04
CA ILE A 306 -14.20 19.65 -10.84
C ILE A 306 -15.58 20.15 -10.37
N LEU A 307 -15.71 20.33 -9.06
CA LEU A 307 -16.82 21.06 -8.44
C LEU A 307 -16.36 22.49 -8.15
N GLU A 308 -17.16 23.46 -8.57
CA GLU A 308 -16.90 24.87 -8.30
C GLU A 308 -17.51 25.24 -6.94
N LYS A 309 -16.71 25.84 -6.06
CA LYS A 309 -17.18 26.33 -4.76
C LYS A 309 -17.41 27.85 -4.82
N ALA A 310 -18.67 28.28 -4.69
CA ALA A 310 -19.06 29.69 -4.63
C ALA A 310 -19.63 29.99 -3.23
N GLY A 311 -18.77 30.43 -2.30
CA GLY A 311 -19.13 30.58 -0.89
C GLY A 311 -19.43 29.22 -0.25
N SER A 312 -20.66 29.04 0.23
CA SER A 312 -21.15 27.75 0.74
C SER A 312 -21.82 26.87 -0.33
N PHE A 313 -21.98 27.36 -1.56
CA PHE A 313 -22.63 26.60 -2.63
C PHE A 313 -21.62 25.80 -3.45
N PHE A 314 -21.99 24.55 -3.76
CA PHE A 314 -21.26 23.72 -4.71
C PHE A 314 -22.00 23.69 -6.05
N LYS A 315 -21.27 23.95 -7.13
CA LYS A 315 -21.77 23.95 -8.50
C LYS A 315 -21.06 22.90 -9.35
N TYR A 316 -21.79 22.36 -10.32
CA TYR A 316 -21.26 21.48 -11.35
C TYR A 316 -21.81 21.90 -12.71
N LYS A 317 -20.91 22.17 -13.67
CA LYS A 317 -21.25 22.65 -15.02
C LYS A 317 -22.21 23.86 -15.00
N GLY A 318 -21.98 24.80 -14.08
CA GLY A 318 -22.79 26.01 -13.91
C GLY A 318 -24.07 25.85 -13.07
N ASN A 319 -24.54 24.62 -12.82
CA ASN A 319 -25.72 24.35 -12.01
C ASN A 319 -25.36 24.23 -10.52
N VAL A 320 -26.13 24.87 -9.65
CA VAL A 320 -26.00 24.70 -8.19
C VAL A 320 -26.53 23.31 -7.81
N LEU A 321 -25.67 22.49 -7.19
CA LEU A 321 -26.05 21.16 -6.72
C LEU A 321 -26.58 21.20 -5.29
N ALA A 322 -25.86 21.88 -4.39
CA ALA A 322 -26.21 21.92 -2.97
C ALA A 322 -25.54 23.09 -2.25
N GLN A 323 -26.08 23.44 -1.09
CA GLN A 323 -25.49 24.37 -0.14
C GLN A 323 -24.87 23.60 1.02
N GLY A 324 -23.55 23.68 1.16
CA GLY A 324 -22.79 22.94 2.16
C GLY A 324 -22.39 21.54 1.72
N ARG A 325 -21.39 20.99 2.43
CA ARG A 325 -20.77 19.71 2.11
C ARG A 325 -21.73 18.53 2.35
N ASP A 326 -22.43 18.52 3.47
CA ASP A 326 -23.28 17.38 3.84
C ASP A 326 -24.53 17.27 2.96
N ALA A 327 -25.12 18.41 2.58
CA ALA A 327 -26.20 18.43 1.60
C ALA A 327 -25.75 17.86 0.24
N LEU A 328 -24.52 18.17 -0.19
CA LEU A 328 -23.98 17.62 -1.44
C LEU A 328 -23.74 16.10 -1.34
N LYS A 329 -23.27 15.59 -0.19
CA LYS A 329 -23.12 14.14 0.02
C LYS A 329 -24.44 13.42 -0.19
N ILE A 330 -25.52 13.94 0.41
CA ILE A 330 -26.88 13.39 0.27
C ILE A 330 -27.34 13.45 -1.19
N GLU A 331 -27.06 14.53 -1.90
CA GLU A 331 -27.43 14.68 -3.32
C GLU A 331 -26.71 13.67 -4.21
N LEU A 332 -25.41 13.43 -3.99
CA LEU A 332 -24.65 12.42 -4.73
C LEU A 332 -25.13 11.00 -4.43
N GLU A 333 -25.54 10.72 -3.19
CA GLU A 333 -26.11 9.43 -2.81
C GLU A 333 -27.47 9.18 -3.47
N LYS A 334 -28.28 10.23 -3.66
CA LYS A 334 -29.55 10.15 -4.41
C LYS A 334 -29.35 10.00 -5.92
N SER A 335 -28.23 10.47 -6.46
CA SER A 335 -27.95 10.45 -7.90
C SER A 335 -26.66 9.67 -8.24
N PRO A 336 -26.72 8.32 -8.28
CA PRO A 336 -25.56 7.48 -8.61
C PRO A 336 -24.95 7.80 -9.98
N LYS A 337 -25.75 8.24 -10.94
CA LYS A 337 -25.26 8.66 -12.27
C LYS A 337 -24.31 9.84 -12.17
N LEU A 338 -24.69 10.88 -11.42
CA LEU A 338 -23.86 12.06 -11.21
C LEU A 338 -22.60 11.73 -10.40
N MET A 339 -22.75 10.92 -9.35
CA MET A 339 -21.60 10.48 -8.54
C MET A 339 -20.56 9.73 -9.40
N ASN A 340 -20.99 8.79 -10.25
CA ASN A 340 -20.11 8.06 -11.15
C ASN A 340 -19.48 8.95 -12.23
N GLU A 341 -20.20 9.95 -12.73
CA GLU A 341 -19.66 10.93 -13.67
C GLU A 341 -18.52 11.74 -13.05
N ILE A 342 -18.74 12.29 -11.84
CA ILE A 342 -17.73 13.06 -11.11
C ILE A 342 -16.53 12.18 -10.75
N GLU A 343 -16.76 10.95 -10.25
CA GLU A 343 -15.70 9.99 -9.99
C GLU A 343 -14.88 9.66 -11.25
N GLY A 344 -15.55 9.48 -12.39
CA GLY A 344 -14.91 9.25 -13.69
C GLY A 344 -14.01 10.42 -14.10
N LEU A 345 -14.47 11.66 -13.91
CA LEU A 345 -13.68 12.86 -14.19
C LEU A 345 -12.46 12.99 -13.27
N ILE A 346 -12.59 12.67 -11.98
CA ILE A 346 -11.46 12.61 -11.04
C ILE A 346 -10.40 11.64 -11.60
N ARG A 347 -10.80 10.39 -11.87
CA ARG A 347 -9.90 9.33 -12.34
C ARG A 347 -9.25 9.69 -13.69
N ALA A 348 -9.98 10.31 -14.61
CA ALA A 348 -9.47 10.75 -15.90
C ALA A 348 -8.41 11.86 -15.76
N LYS A 349 -8.65 12.85 -14.88
CA LYS A 349 -7.72 13.97 -14.66
C LYS A 349 -6.35 13.51 -14.15
N ILE A 350 -6.32 12.41 -13.41
CA ILE A 350 -5.09 11.78 -12.89
C ILE A 350 -4.34 11.01 -13.97
N LYS A 351 -5.05 10.23 -14.80
CA LYS A 351 -4.42 9.53 -15.94
C LYS A 351 -3.78 10.52 -16.93
N GLY A 352 -4.29 11.75 -17.02
CA GLY A 352 -3.72 12.85 -17.81
C GLY A 352 -2.45 13.50 -17.26
N GLY A 353 -1.83 12.99 -16.18
CA GLY A 353 -0.51 13.41 -15.72
C GLY A 353 -0.45 14.73 -14.93
N LYS A 354 -1.59 15.35 -14.60
CA LYS A 354 -1.60 16.48 -13.65
C LYS A 354 -1.48 15.91 -12.24
N SER A 355 -0.35 16.21 -11.59
CA SER A 355 -0.05 15.83 -10.22
C SER A 355 -1.23 16.14 -9.30
N VAL A 356 -1.58 15.18 -8.43
CA VAL A 356 -2.39 15.43 -7.23
C VAL A 356 -1.81 16.67 -6.53
N PRO A 357 -2.63 17.65 -6.10
CA PRO A 357 -2.14 18.85 -5.45
C PRO A 357 -1.18 18.49 -4.31
N ARG A 358 -0.07 19.21 -4.24
CA ARG A 358 0.99 19.01 -3.24
C ARG A 358 0.58 19.53 -1.85
N ASP A 359 -0.60 20.12 -1.72
CA ASP A 359 -0.94 20.98 -0.58
C ASP A 359 -1.59 20.24 0.60
N MET A 360 -1.28 18.95 0.76
CA MET A 360 -1.42 18.29 2.07
C MET A 360 -0.07 18.17 2.81
N VAL A 361 0.92 18.97 2.40
CA VAL A 361 2.19 19.15 3.10
C VAL A 361 1.98 20.14 4.24
N GLU A 362 2.02 19.61 5.46
CA GLU A 362 2.54 20.25 6.67
C GLU A 362 2.38 21.78 6.78
N VAL A 363 1.38 22.21 7.56
CA VAL A 363 1.64 23.30 8.51
C VAL A 363 2.19 22.62 9.76
N GLU A 364 3.52 22.53 9.85
CA GLU A 364 4.18 22.32 11.15
C GLU A 364 3.92 23.55 12.02
N SER A 365 3.34 23.31 13.20
CA SER A 365 3.42 24.18 14.36
C SER A 365 3.75 23.31 15.56
#